data_AF-M2NE93-F1
#
_entry.id   AF-M2NE93-F1
#
_cell.length_a   1.000
_cell.length_b   1.000
_cell.length_c   1.000
_cell.angle_alpha   90.00
_cell.angle_beta   90.00
_cell.angle_gamma   90.00
#
_symmetry.space_group_name_H-M   'P 1'
#
loop_
_entity.id
_entity.type
_entity.pdbx_description
1 polymer ?
#
loop_
_entity_poly.entity_id
_entity_poly.type
_entity_poly.pdbx_seq_one_letter_code
_entity_poly.pdbx_strand_id
1 'polypeptide(L)'
;MTQADFEVWKEAGPGTWRPHRPRIIIVEKGDVLLMPPGVAIIHAPLTLETCVMEGSMIWDRQRLVDIRRNCMWIAQNESVTNEPRLGDLDNVLATAIEDEARRGDSAGR
;
A
#
# COMPACT_ATOMS: atom_id res chain seq x y z
N MET A 1 11.46 -2.27 1.66
CA MET A 1 11.28 -2.90 2.98
C MET A 1 11.28 -4.40 2.78
N THR A 2 11.66 -5.15 3.80
CA THR A 2 11.73 -6.62 3.79
C THR A 2 10.51 -7.20 4.50
N GLN A 3 10.20 -8.49 4.28
CA GLN A 3 9.15 -9.17 5.03
C GLN A 3 9.39 -9.15 6.54
N ALA A 4 10.65 -9.26 6.97
CA ALA A 4 11.01 -9.18 8.38
C ALA A 4 10.61 -7.83 8.99
N ASP A 5 10.74 -6.73 8.25
CA ASP A 5 10.31 -5.42 8.74
C ASP A 5 8.80 -5.38 9.05
N PHE A 6 7.99 -6.09 8.25
CA PHE A 6 6.53 -6.16 8.43
C PHE A 6 6.11 -7.01 9.63
N GLU A 7 6.81 -8.11 9.91
CA GLU A 7 6.52 -8.92 11.11
C GLU A 7 6.87 -8.14 12.39
N VAL A 8 8.04 -7.47 12.40
CA VAL A 8 8.43 -6.62 13.55
C VAL A 8 7.46 -5.45 13.70
N TRP A 9 6.98 -4.86 12.60
CA TRP A 9 5.97 -3.79 12.65
C TRP A 9 4.65 -4.28 13.23
N LYS A 10 4.17 -5.44 12.78
CA LYS A 10 2.95 -6.07 13.27
C LYS A 10 2.99 -6.30 14.78
N GLU A 11 4.12 -6.78 15.30
CA GLU A 11 4.29 -7.04 16.73
C GLU A 11 4.44 -5.76 17.57
N ALA A 12 5.26 -4.81 17.09
CA ALA A 12 5.53 -3.58 17.82
C ALA A 12 4.32 -2.64 17.84
N GLY A 13 3.65 -2.51 16.69
CA GLY A 13 2.56 -1.57 16.48
C GLY A 13 3.00 -0.11 16.31
N PRO A 14 2.03 0.81 16.15
CA PRO A 14 2.30 2.22 15.96
C PRO A 14 2.97 2.87 17.17
N GLY A 15 3.94 3.75 16.91
CA GLY A 15 4.65 4.54 17.92
C GLY A 15 5.89 3.88 18.54
N THR A 16 5.97 2.55 18.52
CA THR A 16 7.06 1.77 19.15
C THR A 16 8.09 1.28 18.14
N TRP A 17 7.65 0.90 16.93
CA TRP A 17 8.54 0.39 15.89
C TRP A 17 9.55 1.45 15.43
N ARG A 18 10.77 0.99 15.10
CA ARG A 18 11.85 1.83 14.55
C ARG A 18 12.53 1.08 13.39
N PRO A 19 12.62 1.68 12.18
CA PRO A 19 13.36 1.07 11.08
C PRO A 19 14.85 1.04 11.39
N HIS A 20 15.54 -0.05 11.05
CA HIS A 20 16.99 -0.14 11.18
C HIS A 20 17.72 0.83 10.23
N ARG A 21 17.17 1.04 9.02
CA ARG A 21 17.69 1.94 7.99
C ARG A 21 16.56 2.73 7.33
N PRO A 22 16.08 3.83 7.94
CA PRO A 22 15.03 4.64 7.33
C PRO A 22 15.53 5.29 6.04
N ARG A 23 14.62 5.43 5.07
CA ARG A 23 14.80 6.34 3.94
C ARG A 23 14.03 7.61 4.26
N ILE A 24 14.70 8.75 4.17
CA ILE A 24 14.09 10.06 4.37
C ILE A 24 13.86 10.67 2.99
N ILE A 25 12.64 11.13 2.74
CA ILE A 25 12.26 11.85 1.53
C ILE A 25 11.75 13.21 1.98
N ILE A 26 12.35 14.28 1.46
CA ILE A 26 11.87 15.65 1.64
C ILE A 26 11.03 15.97 0.40
N VAL A 27 9.81 16.43 0.62
CA VAL A 27 8.88 16.83 -0.45
C VAL A 27 8.73 18.33 -0.35
N GLU A 28 9.16 19.04 -1.39
CA GLU A 28 9.08 20.49 -1.46
C GLU A 28 7.85 20.95 -2.25
N LYS A 29 7.59 22.26 -2.23
CA LYS A 29 6.48 22.83 -2.98
C LYS A 29 6.67 22.62 -4.48
N GLY A 30 5.72 21.94 -5.10
CA GLY A 30 5.74 21.62 -6.54
C GLY A 30 6.20 20.19 -6.84
N ASP A 31 6.71 19.47 -5.83
CA ASP A 31 7.06 18.06 -5.98
C ASP A 31 5.83 17.17 -6.02
N VAL A 32 6.01 15.99 -6.63
CA VAL A 32 5.05 14.90 -6.61
C VAL A 32 5.70 13.68 -5.99
N LEU A 33 5.14 13.18 -4.88
CA LEU A 33 5.56 11.93 -4.28
C LEU A 33 4.71 10.77 -4.82
N LEU A 34 5.33 9.86 -5.56
CA LEU A 34 4.70 8.63 -6.01
C LEU A 34 5.13 7.45 -5.12
N MET A 35 4.18 6.86 -4.42
CA MET A 35 4.34 5.55 -3.79
C MET A 35 3.80 4.46 -4.75
N PRO A 36 4.66 3.56 -5.28
CA PRO A 36 4.23 2.63 -6.31
C PRO A 36 3.12 1.67 -5.84
N PRO A 37 2.07 1.45 -6.65
CA PRO A 37 0.99 0.54 -6.31
C PRO A 37 1.50 -0.90 -6.17
N GLY A 38 0.89 -1.66 -5.25
CA GLY A 38 1.28 -3.04 -4.95
C GLY A 38 2.58 -3.18 -4.15
N VAL A 39 3.30 -2.09 -3.86
CA VAL A 39 4.47 -2.13 -2.98
C VAL A 39 4.04 -1.75 -1.56
N ALA A 40 4.16 -2.69 -0.63
CA ALA A 40 3.90 -2.42 0.78
C ALA A 40 5.02 -1.53 1.35
N ILE A 41 4.65 -0.39 1.93
CA ILE A 41 5.58 0.59 2.49
C ILE A 41 5.04 1.10 3.84
N ILE A 42 5.77 0.83 4.91
CA ILE A 42 5.56 1.49 6.21
C ILE A 42 6.22 2.87 6.11
N HIS A 43 5.43 3.91 6.27
CA HIS A 43 5.89 5.30 6.19
C HIS A 43 5.27 6.13 7.31
N ALA A 44 5.94 7.24 7.64
CA ALA A 44 5.48 8.19 8.65
C ALA A 44 5.68 9.60 8.09
N PRO A 45 4.60 10.34 7.76
CA PRO A 45 4.71 11.72 7.34
C PRO A 45 5.05 12.63 8.54
N LEU A 46 5.92 13.62 8.30
CA LEU A 46 6.23 14.69 9.24
C LEU A 46 6.13 16.03 8.51
N THR A 47 5.23 16.89 8.96
CA THR A 47 5.05 18.24 8.42
C THR A 47 5.98 19.22 9.13
N LEU A 48 6.93 19.81 8.41
CA LEU A 48 7.94 20.74 8.96
C LEU A 48 7.46 22.19 9.01
N GLU A 49 6.59 22.58 8.09
CA GLU A 49 5.98 23.90 8.00
C GLU A 49 4.53 23.80 7.53
N THR A 50 3.73 24.85 7.72
CA THR A 50 2.33 24.86 7.26
C THR A 50 2.28 24.67 5.74
N CYS A 51 1.70 23.56 5.30
CA CYS A 51 1.59 23.20 3.89
C CYS A 51 0.21 22.65 3.56
N VAL A 52 -0.10 22.61 2.26
CA VAL A 52 -1.27 21.91 1.70
C VAL A 52 -0.76 20.87 0.71
N MET A 53 -1.22 19.63 0.86
CA MET A 53 -0.93 18.53 -0.06
C MET A 53 -2.25 18.00 -0.61
N GLU A 54 -2.29 17.70 -1.90
CA GLU A 54 -3.37 16.99 -2.56
C GLU A 54 -2.85 15.63 -3.01
N GLY A 55 -3.62 14.58 -2.78
CA GLY A 55 -3.22 13.22 -3.10
C GLY A 55 -4.40 12.27 -3.21
N SER A 56 -4.18 11.14 -3.86
CA SER A 56 -5.16 10.06 -3.99
C SER A 56 -4.45 8.71 -4.10
N MET A 57 -5.21 7.64 -3.96
CA MET A 57 -4.75 6.28 -4.19
C MET A 57 -5.09 5.84 -5.61
N ILE A 58 -4.13 5.23 -6.29
CA ILE A 58 -4.31 4.62 -7.61
C ILE A 58 -4.09 3.12 -7.53
N TRP A 59 -4.90 2.37 -8.27
CA TRP A 59 -4.74 0.93 -8.44
C TRP A 59 -4.16 0.66 -9.82
N ASP A 60 -3.15 -0.20 -9.87
CA ASP A 60 -2.54 -0.63 -11.13
C ASP A 60 -2.96 -2.05 -11.45
N ARG A 61 -3.54 -2.21 -12.64
CA ARG A 61 -3.97 -3.48 -13.23
C ARG A 61 -2.83 -4.51 -13.24
N GLN A 62 -1.60 -4.09 -13.55
CA GLN A 62 -0.43 -4.98 -13.59
C GLN A 62 0.02 -5.44 -12.19
N ARG A 63 -0.48 -4.79 -11.13
CA ARG A 63 -0.10 -5.06 -9.74
C ARG A 63 -1.26 -5.58 -8.91
N LEU A 64 -2.40 -5.94 -9.50
CA LEU A 64 -3.61 -6.39 -8.78
C LEU A 64 -3.37 -7.57 -7.84
N VAL A 65 -2.51 -8.53 -8.22
CA VAL A 65 -2.16 -9.67 -7.36
C VAL A 65 -1.42 -9.21 -6.10
N ASP A 66 -0.46 -8.29 -6.24
CA ASP A 66 0.28 -7.74 -5.10
C ASP A 66 -0.62 -6.85 -4.23
N ILE A 67 -1.47 -6.02 -4.86
CA ILE A 67 -2.46 -5.18 -4.17
C ILE A 67 -3.38 -6.07 -3.34
N ARG A 68 -3.93 -7.14 -3.92
CA ARG A 68 -4.78 -8.09 -3.20
C ARG A 68 -4.05 -8.76 -2.05
N ARG A 69 -2.82 -9.21 -2.25
CA ARG A 69 -2.01 -9.81 -1.19
C ARG A 69 -1.83 -8.84 -0.02
N ASN A 70 -1.50 -7.58 -0.31
CA ASN A 70 -1.31 -6.55 0.71
C ASN A 70 -2.62 -6.22 1.43
N CYS A 71 -3.73 -6.07 0.71
CA CYS A 71 -5.05 -5.84 1.31
C CYS A 71 -5.46 -6.97 2.26
N MET A 72 -5.26 -8.22 1.85
CA MET A 72 -5.55 -9.38 2.70
C MET A 72 -4.69 -9.42 3.95
N TRP A 73 -3.40 -9.12 3.83
CA TRP A 73 -2.52 -9.04 4.99
C TRP A 73 -2.96 -7.91 5.95
N ILE A 74 -3.30 -6.73 5.44
CA ILE A 74 -3.80 -5.63 6.26
C ILE A 74 -5.12 -6.00 6.96
N ALA A 75 -6.05 -6.63 6.24
CA ALA A 75 -7.33 -7.06 6.80
C ALA A 75 -7.17 -8.09 7.93
N GLN A 76 -6.14 -8.95 7.85
CA GLN A 76 -5.80 -9.91 8.91
C GLN A 76 -5.05 -9.29 10.10
N ASN A 77 -4.53 -8.06 9.94
CA ASN A 77 -3.70 -7.37 10.93
C ASN A 77 -4.16 -5.92 11.10
N GLU A 78 -5.44 -5.69 11.43
CA GLU A 78 -6.07 -4.35 11.39
C GLU A 78 -5.31 -3.23 12.14
N SER A 79 -4.52 -3.57 13.16
CA SER A 79 -3.72 -2.61 13.94
C SER A 79 -2.54 -1.98 13.18
N VAL A 80 -2.20 -2.49 11.99
CA VAL A 80 -1.02 -2.07 11.21
C VAL A 80 -1.28 -0.90 10.28
N THR A 81 -2.54 -0.46 10.14
CA THR A 81 -2.95 0.63 9.24
C THR A 81 -3.80 1.66 9.97
N ASN A 82 -3.74 2.91 9.51
CA ASN A 82 -4.65 3.99 9.90
C ASN A 82 -5.81 4.17 8.90
N GLU A 83 -5.85 3.38 7.84
CA GLU A 83 -6.89 3.45 6.81
C GLU A 83 -8.21 2.79 7.28
N PRO A 84 -9.37 3.23 6.75
CA PRO A 84 -10.64 2.58 6.99
C PRO A 84 -10.62 1.08 6.64
N ARG A 85 -11.48 0.30 7.32
CA ARG A 85 -11.60 -1.13 7.09
C ARG A 85 -11.89 -1.44 5.62
N LEU A 86 -11.11 -2.38 5.07
CA LEU A 86 -11.13 -2.81 3.68
C LEU A 86 -12.29 -3.79 3.38
N GLY A 87 -13.54 -3.46 3.77
CA GLY A 87 -14.76 -4.31 3.76
C GLY A 87 -14.87 -5.44 2.71
N ASP A 88 -15.77 -5.34 1.72
CA ASP A 88 -15.94 -6.32 0.63
C ASP A 88 -14.77 -6.31 -0.40
N LEU A 89 -13.63 -5.72 -0.04
CA LEU A 89 -12.56 -5.43 -0.98
C LEU A 89 -11.96 -6.71 -1.58
N ASP A 90 -11.95 -7.81 -0.82
CA ASP A 90 -11.46 -9.10 -1.34
C ASP A 90 -12.33 -9.61 -2.50
N ASN A 91 -13.66 -9.48 -2.40
CA ASN A 91 -14.59 -9.89 -3.46
C ASN A 91 -14.42 -9.03 -4.72
N VAL A 92 -14.24 -7.72 -4.56
CA VAL A 92 -13.99 -6.78 -5.67
C VAL A 92 -12.66 -7.09 -6.36
N LEU A 93 -11.61 -7.34 -5.58
CA LEU A 93 -10.29 -7.68 -6.10
C LEU A 93 -10.25 -9.05 -6.79
N ALA A 94 -10.92 -10.06 -6.22
CA ALA A 94 -11.04 -11.38 -6.84
C ALA A 94 -11.72 -11.29 -8.20
N THR A 95 -12.85 -10.57 -8.28
CA THR A 95 -13.59 -10.35 -9.53
C THR A 95 -12.71 -9.63 -10.57
N ALA A 96 -12.00 -8.58 -10.17
CA ALA A 96 -11.10 -7.85 -11.06
C ALA A 96 -9.98 -8.75 -11.62
N ILE A 97 -9.38 -9.60 -10.78
CA ILE A 97 -8.34 -10.55 -11.22
C ILE A 97 -8.90 -11.59 -12.20
N GLU A 98 -10.12 -12.09 -11.97
CA GLU A 98 -10.77 -13.03 -12.88
C GLU A 98 -11.12 -12.39 -14.23
N ASP A 99 -11.59 -11.14 -14.24
CA ASP A 99 -11.81 -10.36 -15.46
C ASP A 99 -10.50 -10.15 -16.24
N GLU A 100 -9.40 -9.91 -15.53
CA GLU A 100 -8.08 -9.82 -16.12
C GLU A 100 -7.63 -11.10 -16.81
N ALA A 101 -7.75 -12.23 -16.11
CA ALA A 101 -7.39 -13.54 -16.66
C ALA A 101 -8.19 -13.84 -17.94
N ARG A 102 -9.51 -13.57 -17.94
CA ARG A 102 -10.37 -13.75 -19.11
C ARG A 102 -9.98 -12.88 -20.30
N ARG A 103 -9.54 -11.64 -20.05
CA ARG A 103 -9.07 -10.71 -21.10
C ARG A 103 -7.71 -11.10 -21.67
N GLY A 104 -6.80 -11.62 -20.84
CA GLY A 104 -5.51 -12.14 -21.28
C GLY A 104 -5.65 -13.31 -22.27
N ASP A 105 -6.57 -14.23 -21.98
CA ASP A 105 -6.85 -15.39 -22.84
C ASP A 105 -7.48 -15.02 -24.20
N SER A 106 -8.17 -13.88 -24.27
CA SER A 106 -8.83 -13.40 -25.49
C SER A 106 -7.95 -12.49 -26.35
N ALA A 107 -6.83 -11.99 -25.83
CA ALA A 107 -5.82 -11.23 -26.59
C ALA A 107 -4.73 -12.12 -27.23
N GLY A 108 -4.71 -13.41 -26.92
CA GLY A 108 -3.75 -14.40 -27.42
C GLY A 108 -4.22 -15.23 -28.63
N ARG A 109 -5.24 -14.78 -29.38
CA ARG A 109 -5.71 -15.42 -30.62
C ARG A 109 -5.66 -14.47 -31.81
#